data_AF-V7FHG9-F1
#
_entry.id   AF-V7FHG9-F1
#
_cell.length_a   1.000
_cell.length_b   1.000
_cell.length_c   1.000
_cell.angle_alpha   90.00
_cell.angle_beta   90.00
_cell.angle_gamma   90.00
#
_symmetry.space_group_name_H-M   'P 1'
#
loop_
_entity.id
_entity.type
_entity.pdbx_description
1 polymer ?
#
loop_
_entity_poly.entity_id
_entity_poly.type
_entity_poly.pdbx_seq_one_letter_code
_entity_poly.pdbx_strand_id
1 'polypeptide(L)'
;MTTITSSQILEKIGALDILVADLDAEFGKVSTDAVAGAPEAGKKAAEINQRIERLAVDRLILNRALARAQRAEAAAREAKAEAERRKHFDAAKGHAKRLLAATKRIDAAIAEITASLPEIAAEELLIRQNLGRAQVNLSVGPIGQMGLAVMAIDKLIRLADGRARLSGPGKSVTEIATSAWVILLAAENEQETA
;
A
#
# COMPACT_ATOMS: atom_id res chain seq x y z
N MET A 1 14.70 -29.26 -13.29
CA MET A 1 13.70 -30.32 -13.09
C MET A 1 12.33 -29.71 -13.34
N THR A 2 11.58 -30.20 -14.32
CA THR A 2 10.21 -29.74 -14.62
C THR A 2 9.26 -30.24 -13.52
N THR A 3 8.72 -29.32 -12.72
CA THR A 3 7.78 -29.64 -11.65
C THR A 3 6.43 -30.02 -12.26
N ILE A 4 6.07 -31.29 -12.19
CA ILE A 4 4.77 -31.78 -12.64
C ILE A 4 3.70 -31.25 -11.68
N THR A 5 2.67 -30.59 -12.20
CA THR A 5 1.57 -30.01 -11.41
C THR A 5 0.47 -31.03 -11.11
N SER A 6 -0.34 -30.77 -10.10
CA SER A 6 -1.51 -31.60 -9.77
C SER A 6 -2.48 -31.76 -10.97
N SER A 7 -2.65 -30.70 -11.77
CA SER A 7 -3.45 -30.72 -13.00
C SER A 7 -2.90 -31.70 -14.04
N GLN A 8 -1.59 -31.70 -14.27
CA GLN A 8 -0.95 -32.60 -15.23
C GLN A 8 -1.03 -34.07 -14.79
N ILE A 9 -1.07 -34.34 -13.48
CA ILE A 9 -1.26 -35.69 -12.95
C ILE A 9 -2.72 -36.13 -13.11
N LEU A 10 -3.69 -35.24 -12.88
CA LEU A 10 -5.11 -35.53 -13.10
C LEU A 10 -5.41 -35.88 -14.56
N GLU A 11 -4.83 -35.15 -15.52
CA GLU A 11 -4.95 -35.46 -16.95
C GLU A 11 -4.43 -36.86 -17.28
N LYS A 12 -3.29 -37.25 -16.69
CA LYS A 12 -2.72 -38.60 -16.86
C LYS A 12 -3.58 -39.69 -16.24
N ILE A 13 -4.18 -39.44 -15.09
CA ILE A 13 -5.14 -40.37 -14.47
C ILE A 13 -6.37 -40.53 -15.37
N GLY A 14 -6.90 -39.43 -15.91
CA GLY A 14 -8.05 -39.48 -16.84
C GLY A 14 -7.75 -40.27 -18.12
N ALA A 15 -6.58 -40.07 -18.72
CA ALA A 15 -6.15 -40.84 -19.89
C ALA A 15 -5.99 -42.34 -19.57
N LEU A 16 -5.49 -42.66 -18.37
CA LEU A 16 -5.33 -44.05 -17.90
C LEU A 16 -6.69 -44.72 -17.65
N ASP A 17 -7.64 -44.00 -17.04
CA ASP A 17 -9.00 -44.50 -16.79
C ASP A 17 -9.74 -44.83 -18.10
N ILE A 18 -9.56 -44.01 -19.17
CA ILE A 18 -10.10 -44.30 -20.52
C ILE A 18 -9.49 -45.59 -21.07
N LEU A 19 -8.17 -45.73 -20.97
CA LEU A 19 -7.47 -46.89 -21.52
C LEU A 19 -7.80 -48.19 -20.78
N VAL A 20 -8.05 -48.12 -19.46
CA VAL A 20 -8.55 -49.27 -18.68
C VAL A 20 -9.96 -49.65 -19.13
N ALA A 21 -10.86 -48.67 -19.32
CA ALA A 21 -12.23 -48.94 -19.78
C ALA A 21 -12.26 -49.60 -21.17
N ASP A 22 -11.39 -49.17 -22.09
CA ASP A 22 -11.24 -49.77 -23.42
C ASP A 22 -10.76 -51.23 -23.33
N LEU A 23 -9.78 -51.51 -22.46
CA LEU A 23 -9.24 -52.86 -22.24
C LEU A 23 -10.26 -53.78 -21.55
N ASP A 24 -11.05 -53.28 -20.60
CA ASP A 24 -12.13 -54.03 -19.95
C ASP A 24 -13.21 -54.43 -20.96
N ALA A 25 -13.57 -53.52 -21.88
CA ALA A 25 -14.52 -53.82 -22.95
C ALA A 25 -13.97 -54.86 -23.93
N GLU A 26 -12.66 -54.82 -24.25
CA GLU A 26 -12.01 -55.83 -25.08
C GLU A 26 -11.93 -57.19 -24.36
N PHE A 27 -11.59 -57.20 -23.07
CA PHE A 27 -11.59 -58.40 -22.24
C PHE A 27 -12.97 -59.08 -22.20
N GLY A 28 -14.04 -58.29 -22.04
CA GLY A 28 -15.42 -58.80 -22.09
C GLY A 28 -15.75 -59.55 -23.38
N LYS A 29 -15.27 -59.06 -24.54
CA LYS A 29 -15.47 -59.73 -25.83
C LYS A 29 -14.62 -61.00 -25.99
N VAL A 30 -13.36 -60.95 -25.56
CA VAL A 30 -12.44 -62.08 -25.73
C VAL A 30 -12.73 -63.21 -24.73
N SER A 31 -13.21 -62.88 -23.53
CA SER A 31 -13.55 -63.86 -22.50
C SER A 31 -14.73 -64.75 -22.90
N THR A 32 -15.74 -64.22 -23.60
CA THR A 32 -16.84 -65.02 -24.16
C THR A 32 -16.35 -66.04 -25.18
N ASP A 33 -15.41 -65.65 -26.05
CA ASP A 33 -14.83 -66.54 -27.05
C ASP A 33 -13.91 -67.61 -26.41
N ALA A 34 -13.22 -67.26 -25.32
CA ALA A 34 -12.39 -68.18 -24.55
C ALA A 34 -13.22 -69.28 -23.86
N VAL A 35 -14.38 -68.92 -23.29
CA VAL A 35 -15.32 -69.89 -22.68
C VAL A 35 -15.95 -70.80 -23.73
N ALA A 36 -16.10 -70.33 -24.97
CA ALA A 36 -16.55 -71.13 -26.11
C ALA A 36 -15.50 -72.14 -26.64
N GLY A 37 -14.31 -72.21 -26.03
CA GLY A 37 -13.31 -73.23 -26.33
C GLY A 37 -12.27 -72.82 -27.39
N ALA A 38 -12.17 -71.53 -27.74
CA ALA A 38 -11.11 -71.04 -28.63
C ALA A 38 -9.78 -70.85 -27.85
N PRO A 39 -8.74 -71.67 -28.08
CA PRO A 39 -7.53 -71.65 -27.25
C PRO A 39 -6.70 -70.35 -27.37
N GLU A 40 -6.77 -69.66 -28.50
CA GLU A 40 -6.09 -68.37 -28.70
C GLU A 40 -6.79 -67.20 -27.99
N ALA A 41 -8.11 -67.30 -27.76
CA ALA A 41 -8.86 -66.29 -27.01
C ALA A 41 -8.48 -66.29 -25.52
N GLY A 42 -8.20 -67.47 -24.94
CA GLY A 42 -7.75 -67.58 -23.54
C GLY A 42 -6.41 -66.89 -23.28
N LYS A 43 -5.44 -67.03 -24.20
CA LYS A 43 -4.14 -66.32 -24.11
C LYS A 43 -4.34 -64.81 -24.18
N LYS A 44 -5.13 -64.33 -25.14
CA LYS A 44 -5.39 -62.90 -25.33
C LYS A 44 -6.13 -62.29 -24.12
N ALA A 45 -7.09 -63.00 -23.53
CA ALA A 45 -7.76 -62.57 -22.30
C ALA A 45 -6.78 -62.42 -21.13
N ALA A 46 -5.87 -63.38 -20.95
CA ALA A 46 -4.85 -63.31 -19.90
C ALA A 46 -3.88 -62.12 -20.08
N GLU A 47 -3.46 -61.83 -21.32
CA GLU A 47 -2.62 -60.67 -21.65
C GLU A 47 -3.31 -59.34 -21.34
N ILE A 48 -4.59 -59.21 -21.71
CA ILE A 48 -5.39 -58.01 -21.41
C ILE A 48 -5.52 -57.82 -19.89
N ASN A 49 -5.84 -58.89 -19.14
CA ASN A 49 -5.97 -58.81 -17.69
C ASN A 49 -4.64 -58.42 -17.02
N GLN A 50 -3.52 -58.99 -17.45
CA GLN A 50 -2.20 -58.60 -16.93
C GLN A 50 -1.89 -57.12 -17.20
N ARG A 51 -2.34 -56.59 -18.35
CA ARG A 51 -2.17 -55.18 -18.70
C ARG A 51 -3.04 -54.27 -17.81
N ILE A 52 -4.29 -54.66 -17.54
CA ILE A 52 -5.18 -53.95 -16.61
C ILE A 52 -4.57 -53.90 -15.20
N GLU A 53 -4.03 -55.02 -14.70
CA GLU A 53 -3.37 -55.08 -13.39
C GLU A 53 -2.16 -54.14 -13.30
N ARG A 54 -1.31 -54.08 -14.34
CA ARG A 54 -0.18 -53.14 -14.39
C ARG A 54 -0.66 -51.69 -14.36
N LEU A 55 -1.70 -51.36 -15.13
CA LEU A 55 -2.28 -50.02 -15.15
C LEU A 55 -2.91 -49.63 -13.80
N ALA A 56 -3.46 -50.59 -13.05
CA ALA A 56 -3.96 -50.35 -11.69
C ALA A 56 -2.83 -49.94 -10.73
N VAL A 57 -1.64 -50.53 -10.86
CA VAL A 57 -0.44 -50.12 -10.10
C VAL A 57 0.01 -48.72 -10.51
N ASP A 58 0.04 -48.41 -11.81
CA ASP A 58 0.39 -47.08 -12.30
C ASP A 58 -0.59 -46.01 -11.80
N ARG A 59 -1.89 -46.33 -11.77
CA ARG A 59 -2.93 -45.49 -11.19
C ARG A 59 -2.70 -45.22 -9.71
N LEU A 60 -2.29 -46.22 -8.93
CA LEU A 60 -1.95 -46.05 -7.52
C LEU A 60 -0.76 -45.10 -7.34
N ILE A 61 0.27 -45.24 -8.17
CA ILE A 61 1.45 -44.36 -8.16
C ILE A 61 1.04 -42.92 -8.49
N LEU A 62 0.24 -42.72 -9.54
CA LEU A 62 -0.25 -41.39 -9.92
C LEU A 62 -1.12 -40.76 -8.84
N ASN A 63 -1.99 -41.51 -8.17
CA ASN A 63 -2.79 -41.01 -7.05
C ASN A 63 -1.93 -40.55 -5.86
N ARG A 64 -0.87 -41.30 -5.52
CA ARG A 64 0.09 -40.89 -4.48
C ARG A 64 0.86 -39.63 -4.89
N ALA A 65 1.28 -39.56 -6.16
CA ALA A 65 1.95 -38.39 -6.71
C ALA A 65 1.04 -37.15 -6.71
N LEU A 66 -0.25 -37.33 -7.05
CA LEU A 66 -1.26 -36.27 -7.02
C LEU A 66 -1.43 -35.69 -5.61
N ALA A 67 -1.62 -36.55 -4.61
CA ALA A 67 -1.76 -36.11 -3.23
C ALA A 67 -0.54 -35.33 -2.74
N ARG A 68 0.67 -35.75 -3.15
CA ARG A 68 1.92 -35.02 -2.83
C ARG A 68 1.99 -33.68 -3.56
N ALA A 69 1.65 -33.64 -4.85
CA ALA A 69 1.66 -32.42 -5.65
C ALA A 69 0.66 -31.38 -5.09
N GLN A 70 -0.56 -31.80 -4.75
CA GLN A 70 -1.57 -30.93 -4.14
C GLN A 70 -1.11 -30.33 -2.82
N ARG A 71 -0.48 -31.12 -1.94
CA ARG A 71 0.09 -30.61 -0.67
C ARG A 71 1.22 -29.62 -0.92
N ALA A 72 2.11 -29.91 -1.86
CA ALA A 72 3.20 -29.01 -2.21
C ALA A 72 2.71 -27.68 -2.80
N GLU A 73 1.71 -27.73 -3.69
CA GLU A 73 1.09 -26.53 -4.28
C GLU A 73 0.31 -25.71 -3.25
N ALA A 74 -0.39 -26.36 -2.32
CA ALA A 74 -1.05 -25.68 -1.19
C ALA A 74 -0.02 -24.96 -0.31
N ALA A 75 1.04 -25.65 0.11
CA ALA A 75 2.11 -25.05 0.93
C ALA A 75 2.81 -23.89 0.20
N ALA A 76 3.06 -24.03 -1.11
CA ALA A 76 3.65 -22.96 -1.92
C ALA A 76 2.73 -21.72 -2.01
N ARG A 77 1.42 -21.94 -2.17
CA ARG A 77 0.43 -20.84 -2.17
C ARG A 77 0.38 -20.13 -0.81
N GLU A 78 0.37 -20.88 0.29
CA GLU A 78 0.39 -20.30 1.63
C GLU A 78 1.66 -19.53 1.92
N ALA A 79 2.83 -20.06 1.54
CA ALA A 79 4.11 -19.39 1.70
C ALA A 79 4.17 -18.07 0.91
N LYS A 80 3.64 -18.06 -0.33
CA LYS A 80 3.54 -16.85 -1.14
C LYS A 80 2.59 -15.83 -0.51
N ALA A 81 1.43 -16.26 -0.02
CA ALA A 81 0.47 -15.39 0.65
C ALA A 81 1.07 -14.77 1.94
N GLU A 82 1.80 -15.56 2.72
CA GLU A 82 2.49 -15.08 3.92
C GLU A 82 3.61 -14.08 3.59
N ALA A 83 4.38 -14.32 2.52
CA ALA A 83 5.39 -13.37 2.06
C ALA A 83 4.78 -12.03 1.65
N GLU A 84 3.65 -12.04 0.92
CA GLU A 84 2.92 -10.80 0.57
C GLU A 84 2.36 -10.10 1.81
N ARG A 85 1.78 -10.83 2.77
CA ARG A 85 1.33 -10.25 4.05
C ARG A 85 2.47 -9.53 4.77
N ARG A 86 3.64 -10.16 4.87
CA ARG A 86 4.83 -9.56 5.51
C ARG A 86 5.29 -8.30 4.78
N LYS A 87 5.34 -8.33 3.45
CA LYS A 87 5.70 -7.17 2.63
C LYS A 87 4.76 -5.99 2.87
N HIS A 88 3.45 -6.23 2.88
CA HIS A 88 2.48 -5.17 3.19
C HIS A 88 2.60 -4.65 4.62
N PHE A 89 2.86 -5.53 5.59
CA PHE A 89 3.06 -5.14 6.97
C PHE A 89 4.31 -4.26 7.15
N ASP A 90 5.41 -4.58 6.48
CA ASP A 90 6.62 -3.78 6.54
C ASP A 90 6.47 -2.43 5.81
N ALA A 91 5.73 -2.40 4.70
CA ALA A 91 5.33 -1.14 4.07
C ALA A 91 4.50 -0.27 5.05
N ALA A 92 3.51 -0.86 5.73
CA ALA A 92 2.70 -0.18 6.73
C ALA A 92 3.54 0.40 7.88
N LYS A 93 4.53 -0.35 8.38
CA LYS A 93 5.52 0.19 9.36
C LYS A 93 6.28 1.39 8.79
N GLY A 94 6.72 1.32 7.55
CA GLY A 94 7.40 2.43 6.87
C GLY A 94 6.53 3.68 6.76
N HIS A 95 5.24 3.52 6.45
CA HIS A 95 4.26 4.61 6.46
C HIS A 95 4.02 5.16 7.88
N ALA A 96 3.86 4.29 8.88
CA ALA A 96 3.68 4.71 10.28
C ALA A 96 4.87 5.54 10.79
N LYS A 97 6.11 5.14 10.48
CA LYS A 97 7.32 5.93 10.82
C LYS A 97 7.31 7.32 10.18
N ARG A 98 6.95 7.41 8.88
CA ARG A 98 6.86 8.69 8.18
C ARG A 98 5.75 9.57 8.73
N LEU A 99 4.60 8.98 9.09
CA LEU A 99 3.51 9.68 9.75
C LEU A 99 3.97 10.27 11.08
N LEU A 100 4.59 9.47 11.95
CA LEU A 100 5.13 9.94 13.24
C LEU A 100 6.19 11.04 13.07
N ALA A 101 7.04 10.94 12.06
CA ALA A 101 8.01 12.00 11.75
C ALA A 101 7.32 13.29 11.26
N ALA A 102 6.22 13.17 10.50
CA ALA A 102 5.43 14.33 10.09
C ALA A 102 4.70 14.97 11.29
N THR A 103 4.07 14.19 12.17
CA THR A 103 3.40 14.73 13.35
C THR A 103 4.38 15.41 14.30
N LYS A 104 5.57 14.83 14.53
CA LYS A 104 6.63 15.49 15.32
C LYS A 104 7.05 16.85 14.76
N ARG A 105 7.10 16.99 13.43
CA ARG A 105 7.41 18.29 12.80
C ARG A 105 6.28 19.30 13.01
N ILE A 106 5.03 18.85 12.99
CA ILE A 106 3.87 19.70 13.31
C ILE A 106 3.92 20.11 14.78
N ASP A 107 4.20 19.19 15.71
CA ASP A 107 4.32 19.51 17.14
C ASP A 107 5.41 20.58 17.39
N ALA A 108 6.57 20.43 16.73
CA ALA A 108 7.65 21.42 16.79
C ALA A 108 7.21 22.79 16.24
N ALA A 109 6.53 22.82 15.08
CA ALA A 109 6.02 24.04 14.48
C ALA A 109 4.95 24.71 15.37
N ILE A 110 4.08 23.94 16.01
CA ILE A 110 3.10 24.46 16.98
C ILE A 110 3.82 25.09 18.17
N ALA A 111 4.86 24.45 18.69
CA ALA A 111 5.67 25.01 19.78
C ALA A 111 6.31 26.35 19.37
N GLU A 112 6.91 26.40 18.18
CA GLU A 112 7.54 27.61 17.63
C GLU A 112 6.52 28.74 17.41
N ILE A 113 5.35 28.43 16.84
CA ILE A 113 4.25 29.40 16.69
C ILE A 113 3.79 29.90 18.05
N THR A 114 3.61 29.01 19.03
CA THR A 114 3.15 29.37 20.37
C THR A 114 4.15 30.27 21.10
N ALA A 115 5.44 30.09 20.87
CA ALA A 115 6.49 30.96 21.41
C ALA A 115 6.57 32.33 20.68
N SER A 116 6.42 32.33 19.36
CA SER A 116 6.58 33.55 18.53
C SER A 116 5.38 34.51 18.63
N LEU A 117 4.16 34.00 18.86
CA LEU A 117 2.95 34.83 18.90
C LEU A 117 2.97 35.90 20.02
N PRO A 118 3.35 35.58 21.27
CA PRO A 118 3.55 36.58 22.32
C PRO A 118 4.64 37.60 21.99
N GLU A 119 5.75 37.18 21.39
CA GLU A 119 6.85 38.08 20.99
C GLU A 119 6.36 39.10 19.96
N ILE A 120 5.68 38.65 18.91
CA ILE A 120 5.08 39.54 17.89
C ILE A 120 4.13 40.54 18.54
N ALA A 121 3.24 40.08 19.43
CA ALA A 121 2.28 40.96 20.10
C ALA A 121 2.96 41.97 21.04
N ALA A 122 4.03 41.57 21.73
CA ALA A 122 4.81 42.44 22.60
C ALA A 122 5.54 43.52 21.81
N GLU A 123 6.21 43.15 20.71
CA GLU A 123 6.91 44.11 19.85
C GLU A 123 5.94 45.08 19.18
N GLU A 124 4.79 44.61 18.67
CA GLU A 124 3.74 45.50 18.13
C GLU A 124 3.21 46.49 19.18
N LEU A 125 3.12 46.07 20.44
CA LEU A 125 2.73 46.96 21.53
C LEU A 125 3.81 48.00 21.82
N LEU A 126 5.08 47.59 21.90
CA LEU A 126 6.21 48.50 22.13
C LEU A 126 6.35 49.52 21.01
N ILE A 127 6.24 49.10 19.74
CA ILE A 127 6.22 50.01 18.58
C ILE A 127 5.13 51.06 18.75
N ARG A 128 3.89 50.64 19.07
CA ARG A 128 2.77 51.57 19.27
C ARG A 128 3.00 52.53 20.45
N GLN A 129 3.54 52.04 21.55
CA GLN A 129 3.86 52.88 22.72
C GLN A 129 4.91 53.93 22.39
N ASN A 130 5.97 53.55 21.68
CA ASN A 130 7.04 54.46 21.28
C ASN A 130 6.56 55.50 20.26
N LEU A 131 5.75 55.11 19.28
CA LEU A 131 5.13 56.06 18.34
C LEU A 131 4.15 57.02 19.01
N GLY A 132 3.36 56.53 19.96
CA GLY A 132 2.47 57.37 20.77
C GLY A 132 3.26 58.42 21.57
N ARG A 133 4.39 58.02 22.16
CA ARG A 133 5.31 58.97 22.85
C ARG A 133 5.96 59.96 21.88
N ALA A 134 6.27 59.53 20.67
CA ALA A 134 6.80 60.39 19.61
C ALA A 134 5.74 61.30 18.96
N GLN A 135 4.48 61.25 19.40
CA GLN A 135 3.34 61.98 18.83
C GLN A 135 3.14 61.73 17.32
N VAL A 136 3.57 60.57 16.83
CA VAL A 136 3.37 60.15 15.44
C VAL A 136 1.99 59.51 15.33
N ASN A 137 1.08 60.17 14.62
CA ASN A 137 -0.25 59.62 14.36
C ASN A 137 -0.16 58.49 13.32
N LEU A 138 -0.42 57.26 13.76
CA LEU A 138 -0.61 56.09 12.89
C LEU A 138 -1.97 56.20 12.16
N SER A 139 -2.07 57.09 11.17
CA SER A 139 -3.29 57.23 10.35
C SER A 139 -3.33 56.29 9.15
N VAL A 140 -2.41 55.33 9.02
CA VAL A 140 -2.20 54.59 7.78
C VAL A 140 -2.50 53.10 7.96
N GLY A 141 -3.77 52.75 7.76
CA GLY A 141 -4.21 51.40 7.35
C GLY A 141 -4.69 50.45 8.46
N PRO A 142 -5.54 49.46 8.11
CA PRO A 142 -6.00 48.41 9.05
C PRO A 142 -4.88 47.48 9.54
N ILE A 143 -3.72 47.52 8.89
CA ILE A 143 -2.57 46.67 9.19
C ILE A 143 -1.67 47.42 10.18
N GLY A 144 -1.57 46.90 11.41
CA GLY A 144 -0.96 47.56 12.58
C GLY A 144 -1.98 47.84 13.70
N GLN A 145 -3.28 47.86 13.38
CA GLN A 145 -4.37 47.98 14.36
C GLN A 145 -4.95 46.62 14.80
N MET A 146 -5.10 45.66 13.87
CA MET A 146 -5.69 44.34 14.14
C MET A 146 -4.78 43.31 14.83
N GLY A 147 -3.50 43.64 15.04
CA GLY A 147 -2.50 42.74 15.66
C GLY A 147 -2.06 41.60 14.74
N LEU A 148 -0.79 41.61 14.34
CA LEU A 148 -0.17 40.60 13.47
C LEU A 148 -0.30 39.18 14.04
N ALA A 149 -0.24 39.04 15.37
CA ALA A 149 -0.46 37.76 16.04
C ALA A 149 -1.87 37.18 15.77
N VAL A 150 -2.91 38.03 15.81
CA VAL A 150 -4.31 37.62 15.53
C VAL A 150 -4.48 37.24 14.06
N MET A 151 -3.85 38.00 13.16
CA MET A 151 -3.87 37.72 11.72
C MET A 151 -3.16 36.40 11.36
N ALA A 152 -2.06 36.08 12.06
CA ALA A 152 -1.37 34.81 11.91
C ALA A 152 -2.25 33.63 12.31
N ILE A 153 -2.99 33.74 13.42
CA ILE A 153 -3.94 32.72 13.88
C ILE A 153 -5.12 32.57 12.90
N ASP A 154 -5.73 33.67 12.44
CA ASP A 154 -6.84 33.60 11.47
C ASP A 154 -6.40 32.91 10.16
N LYS A 155 -5.18 33.17 9.70
CA LYS A 155 -4.60 32.45 8.55
C LYS A 155 -4.45 30.94 8.82
N LEU A 156 -3.97 30.54 10.00
CA LEU A 156 -3.85 29.14 10.39
C LEU A 156 -5.23 28.46 10.47
N ILE A 157 -6.24 29.12 11.04
CA ILE A 157 -7.62 28.62 11.11
C ILE A 157 -8.20 28.42 9.71
N ARG A 158 -8.05 29.40 8.80
CA ARG A 158 -8.52 29.28 7.41
C ARG A 158 -7.82 28.16 6.63
N LEU A 159 -6.54 27.92 6.93
CA LEU A 159 -5.79 26.78 6.37
C LEU A 159 -6.33 25.45 6.91
N ALA A 160 -6.60 25.36 8.22
CA ALA A 160 -7.16 24.18 8.86
C ALA A 160 -8.58 23.85 8.36
N ASP A 161 -9.42 24.87 8.19
CA ASP A 161 -10.81 24.74 7.68
C ASP A 161 -10.89 24.44 6.17
N GLY A 162 -9.76 24.37 5.46
CA GLY A 162 -9.71 24.18 4.02
C GLY A 162 -10.22 25.36 3.18
N ARG A 163 -10.60 26.46 3.82
CA ARG A 163 -11.08 27.70 3.17
C ARG A 163 -9.99 28.45 2.42
N ALA A 164 -8.73 28.19 2.76
CA ALA A 164 -7.56 28.71 2.05
C ALA A 164 -7.35 28.12 0.64
N ARG A 165 -8.15 27.15 0.19
CA ARG A 165 -8.03 26.60 -1.18
C ARG A 165 -8.64 27.48 -2.27
N LEU A 166 -9.49 28.46 -1.93
CA LEU A 166 -10.24 29.28 -2.90
C LEU A 166 -9.59 30.64 -3.22
N SER A 167 -8.55 31.02 -2.49
CA SER A 167 -7.63 32.11 -2.83
C SER A 167 -6.27 31.57 -2.46
N GLY A 168 -5.31 31.59 -3.40
CA GLY A 168 -3.97 30.98 -3.22
C GLY A 168 -3.20 31.51 -2.00
N PRO A 169 -1.88 31.28 -1.90
CA PRO A 169 -1.10 31.81 -0.78
C PRO A 169 -1.13 33.35 -0.83
N GLY A 170 -2.12 33.96 -0.17
CA GLY A 170 -2.19 35.40 0.01
C GLY A 170 -1.00 35.86 0.83
N LYS A 171 -0.71 37.17 0.80
CA LYS A 171 0.50 37.79 1.40
C LYS A 171 0.93 37.13 2.70
N SER A 172 2.20 36.75 2.84
CA SER A 172 2.72 36.15 4.08
C SER A 172 2.56 37.10 5.28
N VAL A 173 2.56 36.58 6.52
CA VAL A 173 2.50 37.44 7.73
C VAL A 173 3.69 38.41 7.74
N THR A 174 4.85 37.97 7.26
CA THR A 174 6.04 38.81 7.07
C THR A 174 5.79 39.94 6.07
N GLU A 175 5.26 39.65 4.88
CA GLU A 175 4.93 40.71 3.89
C GLU A 175 3.91 41.72 4.42
N ILE A 176 2.96 41.26 5.24
CA ILE A 176 1.98 42.11 5.90
C ILE A 176 2.68 43.00 6.93
N ALA A 177 3.56 42.44 7.77
CA ALA A 177 4.35 43.19 8.75
C ALA A 177 5.26 44.23 8.07
N THR A 178 6.00 43.84 7.04
CA THR A 178 6.84 44.76 6.25
C THR A 178 5.99 45.89 5.69
N SER A 179 4.84 45.59 5.06
CA SER A 179 3.95 46.61 4.50
C SER A 179 3.38 47.56 5.57
N ALA A 180 3.04 47.04 6.75
CA ALA A 180 2.49 47.81 7.87
C ALA A 180 3.50 48.83 8.42
N TRP A 181 4.76 48.41 8.48
CA TRP A 181 5.82 49.15 9.13
C TRP A 181 6.83 49.75 8.14
N VAL A 182 6.49 49.82 6.84
CA VAL A 182 7.37 50.35 5.77
C VAL A 182 7.94 51.73 6.13
N ILE A 183 7.15 52.62 6.75
CA ILE A 183 7.59 53.98 7.08
C ILE A 183 8.72 53.96 8.14
N LEU A 184 8.67 53.02 9.09
CA LEU A 184 9.72 52.85 10.09
C LEU A 184 10.95 52.15 9.51
N LEU A 185 10.72 51.11 8.71
CA LEU A 185 11.79 50.31 8.09
C LEU A 185 12.51 51.07 6.96
N ALA A 186 11.85 52.05 6.33
CA ALA A 186 12.48 52.90 5.30
C ALA A 186 13.40 53.98 5.91
N ALA A 187 13.10 54.44 7.13
CA ALA A 187 13.92 55.45 7.82
C ALA A 187 15.29 54.90 8.29
N GLU A 188 15.42 53.58 8.50
CA GLU A 188 16.70 52.91 8.79
C GLU A 188 17.66 52.93 7.59
N ASN A 189 17.15 52.77 6.36
CA ASN A 189 18.00 52.72 5.16
C ASN A 189 18.64 54.07 4.79
N GLU A 190 18.05 55.20 5.22
CA GLU A 190 18.64 56.53 5.05
C GLU A 190 19.75 56.83 6.06
N GLN A 191 19.80 56.14 7.20
CA GLN A 191 20.86 56.30 8.21
C GLN A 191 22.07 55.38 7.98
N GLU A 192 21.92 54.26 7.28
CA GLU A 192 23.05 53.40 6.88
C GLU A 192 23.81 53.89 5.62
N THR A 193 23.25 54.87 4.89
CA THR A 193 23.84 55.40 3.64
C THR A 193 24.37 56.84 3.75
N ALA A 194 24.43 57.40 4.96
CA ALA A 194 25.01 58.71 5.27
C ALA A 194 26.21 58.57 6.22
#